data_AF-A0A0B3AK15-F1
#
_entry.id   AF-A0A0B3AK15-F1
#
_cell.length_a   1.000
_cell.length_b   1.000
_cell.length_c   1.000
_cell.angle_alpha   90.00
_cell.angle_beta   90.00
_cell.angle_gamma   90.00
#
_symmetry.space_group_name_H-M   'P 1'
#
loop_
_entity.id
_entity.type
_entity.pdbx_description
1 polymer ?
#
loop_
_entity_poly.entity_id
_entity_poly.type
_entity_poly.pdbx_seq_one_letter_code
_entity_poly.pdbx_strand_id
1 'polypeptide(L)'
;MTEQLFKNTRLVNVFDKANGIKNLIKEHLPEIKEDKLIYMMSHCRQYYEGKLYYGRRTSDPDERKKRKIKALTKIESELFQLLLKYKINPSTAYRWLLAVRIPEDIMDSVRRKGMNISKAMEIARNRKYVKDNKLGWQMISMIREIVRWL
;
A
#
# COMPACT_ATOMS: atom_id res chain seq x y z
N MET A 1 23.99 -22.31 -13.72
CA MET A 1 22.74 -22.85 -14.34
C MET A 1 21.55 -22.56 -13.41
N THR A 2 21.29 -21.28 -13.12
CA THR A 2 20.36 -20.83 -12.05
C THR A 2 19.39 -19.74 -12.52
N GLU A 3 19.25 -19.55 -13.83
CA GLU A 3 18.39 -18.49 -14.43
C GLU A 3 17.01 -18.98 -14.89
N GLN A 4 16.75 -20.30 -14.91
CA GLN A 4 15.52 -20.84 -15.51
C GLN A 4 14.36 -21.09 -14.52
N LEU A 5 14.57 -20.97 -13.21
CA LEU A 5 13.53 -21.29 -12.22
C LEU A 5 12.51 -20.16 -11.96
N PHE A 6 12.76 -18.93 -12.40
CA PHE A 6 11.82 -17.80 -12.19
C PHE A 6 10.85 -17.54 -13.35
N LYS A 7 10.90 -18.31 -14.44
CA LYS A 7 10.13 -18.01 -15.67
C LYS A 7 8.65 -18.41 -15.64
N ASN A 8 8.14 -19.09 -14.61
CA ASN A 8 6.81 -19.72 -14.67
C ASN A 8 5.83 -19.37 -13.54
N THR A 9 6.16 -18.42 -12.68
CA THR A 9 5.15 -17.74 -11.87
C THR A 9 4.58 -16.61 -12.71
N ARG A 10 3.30 -16.68 -13.11
CA ARG A 10 2.58 -15.54 -13.69
C ARG A 10 2.78 -14.35 -12.74
N LEU A 11 3.69 -13.44 -13.09
CA LEU A 11 3.94 -12.23 -12.33
C LEU A 11 2.61 -11.47 -12.31
N VAL A 12 1.89 -11.57 -11.19
CA VAL A 12 0.62 -10.88 -11.02
C VAL A 12 0.94 -9.40 -11.11
N ASN A 13 0.50 -8.76 -12.18
CA ASN A 13 0.68 -7.33 -12.34
C ASN A 13 -0.19 -6.61 -11.30
N VAL A 14 0.47 -6.15 -10.24
CA VAL A 14 -0.17 -5.45 -9.12
C VAL A 14 -0.88 -4.18 -9.59
N PHE A 15 -0.37 -3.54 -10.65
CA PHE A 15 -0.99 -2.34 -11.23
C PHE A 15 -2.35 -2.68 -11.86
N ASP A 16 -2.43 -3.77 -12.64
CA ASP A 16 -3.68 -4.20 -13.27
C ASP A 16 -4.72 -4.61 -12.22
N LYS A 17 -4.27 -5.30 -11.16
CA LYS A 17 -5.14 -5.66 -10.04
C LYS A 17 -5.65 -4.43 -9.29
N ALA A 18 -4.80 -3.46 -9.02
CA ALA A 18 -5.20 -2.21 -8.36
C ALA A 18 -6.18 -1.40 -9.22
N ASN A 19 -5.94 -1.31 -10.53
CA ASN A 19 -6.84 -0.63 -11.47
C ASN A 19 -8.20 -1.36 -11.57
N GLY A 20 -8.19 -2.70 -11.61
CA GLY A 20 -9.42 -3.49 -11.56
C GLY A 20 -10.25 -3.23 -10.31
N ILE A 21 -9.60 -3.10 -9.15
CA ILE A 21 -10.27 -2.74 -7.88
C ILE A 21 -10.84 -1.32 -7.96
N LYS A 22 -10.08 -0.34 -8.49
CA LYS A 22 -10.58 1.03 -8.65
C LYS A 22 -11.82 1.09 -9.55
N ASN A 23 -11.79 0.37 -10.67
CA ASN A 23 -12.92 0.32 -11.61
C ASN A 23 -14.14 -0.33 -10.98
N LEU A 24 -13.97 -1.47 -10.29
CA LEU A 24 -15.04 -2.15 -9.57
C LEU A 24 -15.71 -1.24 -8.54
N ILE A 25 -14.90 -0.52 -7.77
CA ILE A 25 -15.41 0.41 -6.75
C ILE A 25 -16.12 1.59 -7.42
N LYS A 26 -15.58 2.14 -8.50
CA LYS A 26 -16.20 3.25 -9.24
C LYS A 26 -17.55 2.85 -9.86
N GLU A 27 -17.68 1.60 -10.30
CA GLU A 27 -18.92 1.06 -10.86
C GLU A 27 -20.01 0.87 -9.79
N HIS A 28 -19.64 0.37 -8.61
CA HIS A 28 -20.62 0.01 -7.57
C HIS A 28 -20.85 1.11 -6.52
N LEU A 29 -19.86 1.97 -6.30
CA LEU A 29 -19.83 3.03 -5.28
C LEU A 29 -19.20 4.32 -5.87
N PRO A 30 -19.82 4.92 -6.91
CA PRO A 30 -19.28 6.09 -7.61
C PRO A 30 -19.13 7.34 -6.71
N GLU A 31 -19.85 7.41 -5.60
CA GLU A 31 -19.77 8.49 -4.61
C GLU A 31 -18.44 8.53 -3.85
N ILE A 32 -17.66 7.45 -3.88
CA ILE A 32 -16.35 7.39 -3.22
C ILE A 32 -15.30 8.09 -4.09
N LYS A 33 -14.90 9.29 -3.67
CA LYS A 33 -13.75 10.01 -4.27
C LYS A 33 -12.44 9.26 -4.02
N GLU A 34 -11.52 9.31 -4.98
CA GLU A 34 -10.23 8.61 -4.91
C GLU A 34 -9.38 9.00 -3.68
N ASP A 35 -9.41 10.28 -3.28
CA ASP A 35 -8.70 10.75 -2.09
C ASP A 35 -9.22 10.12 -0.80
N LYS A 36 -10.54 9.89 -0.72
CA LYS A 36 -11.19 9.24 0.42
C LYS A 36 -11.06 7.72 0.38
N LEU A 37 -10.97 7.15 -0.81
CA LEU A 37 -10.87 5.71 -1.02
C LEU A 37 -9.70 5.09 -0.24
N ILE A 38 -8.51 5.70 -0.29
CA ILE A 38 -7.33 5.15 0.40
C ILE A 38 -7.53 5.16 1.92
N TYR A 39 -8.14 6.21 2.45
CA TYR A 39 -8.45 6.30 3.87
C TYR A 39 -9.47 5.24 4.29
N MET A 40 -10.56 5.11 3.55
CA MET A 40 -11.60 4.09 3.79
C MET A 40 -11.03 2.69 3.67
N MET A 41 -10.22 2.41 2.66
CA MET A 41 -9.52 1.12 2.49
C MET A 41 -8.55 0.83 3.63
N SER A 42 -7.88 1.84 4.19
CA SER A 42 -7.06 1.68 5.40
C SER A 42 -7.93 1.27 6.59
N HIS A 43 -9.11 1.88 6.75
CA HIS A 43 -10.03 1.55 7.82
C HIS A 43 -10.64 0.14 7.63
N CYS A 44 -11.09 -0.20 6.42
CA CYS A 44 -11.55 -1.55 6.07
C CYS A 44 -10.46 -2.60 6.32
N ARG A 45 -9.19 -2.30 6.00
CA ARG A 45 -8.06 -3.17 6.32
C ARG A 45 -7.90 -3.35 7.83
N GLN A 46 -7.91 -2.27 8.61
CA GLN A 46 -7.76 -2.34 10.07
C GLN A 46 -8.92 -3.11 10.70
N TYR A 47 -10.13 -2.93 10.18
CA TYR A 47 -11.32 -3.68 10.59
C TYR A 47 -11.21 -5.17 10.23
N TYR A 48 -10.73 -5.47 9.01
CA TYR A 48 -10.47 -6.82 8.54
C TYR A 48 -9.40 -7.53 9.38
N GLU A 49 -8.23 -6.90 9.59
CA GLU A 49 -7.11 -7.41 10.40
C GLU A 49 -7.45 -7.47 11.89
N GLY A 50 -8.29 -6.55 12.36
CA GLY A 50 -8.78 -6.52 13.73
C GLY A 50 -9.82 -7.60 14.03
N LYS A 51 -10.60 -8.01 13.03
CA LYS A 51 -11.48 -9.18 13.08
C LYS A 51 -10.76 -10.49 12.76
N LEU A 52 -9.74 -10.45 11.91
CA LEU A 52 -8.83 -11.57 11.65
C LEU A 52 -7.83 -11.68 12.78
N TYR A 53 -8.27 -12.40 13.78
CA TYR A 53 -7.53 -12.94 14.91
C TYR A 53 -6.39 -13.91 14.50
N TYR A 54 -5.65 -13.63 13.41
CA TYR A 54 -4.48 -14.40 13.01
C TYR A 54 -3.20 -13.59 13.27
N GLY A 55 -2.67 -13.75 14.48
CA GLY A 55 -1.24 -14.08 14.58
C GLY A 55 -0.20 -12.99 14.86
N ARG A 56 -0.55 -11.73 15.16
CA ARG A 56 0.36 -10.96 16.04
C ARG A 56 0.04 -11.34 17.47
N ARG A 57 0.75 -12.35 17.97
CA ARG A 57 0.87 -12.68 19.40
C ARG A 57 1.50 -11.48 20.11
N THR A 58 0.75 -10.41 20.35
CA THR A 58 1.05 -9.61 21.53
C THR A 58 0.53 -10.41 22.71
N SER A 59 1.47 -10.87 23.52
CA SER A 59 1.27 -11.62 24.77
C SER A 59 0.42 -10.84 25.76
N ASP A 60 0.37 -9.53 25.60
CA ASP A 60 -0.28 -8.59 26.51
C ASP A 60 -1.78 -8.38 26.14
N PRO A 61 -2.72 -8.79 27.03
CA PRO A 61 -4.15 -8.55 26.86
C PRO A 61 -4.54 -7.07 26.84
N ASP A 62 -3.77 -6.18 27.46
CA ASP A 62 -4.13 -4.75 27.55
C ASP A 62 -3.82 -3.98 26.27
N GLU A 63 -2.77 -4.36 25.53
CA GLU A 63 -2.56 -3.82 24.18
C GLU A 63 -3.67 -4.22 23.21
N ARG A 64 -4.30 -5.39 23.41
CA ARG A 64 -5.45 -5.84 22.61
C ARG A 64 -6.68 -4.96 22.86
N LYS A 65 -6.93 -4.56 24.11
CA LYS A 65 -8.01 -3.63 24.47
C LYS A 65 -7.77 -2.19 23.98
N LYS A 66 -6.51 -1.74 23.92
CA LYS A 66 -6.16 -0.37 23.47
C LYS A 66 -6.42 -0.13 21.98
N ARG A 67 -6.33 -1.17 21.14
CA ARG A 67 -6.74 -1.07 19.72
C ARG A 67 -8.25 -1.22 19.61
N LYS A 68 -9.01 -0.27 20.14
CA LYS A 68 -10.45 -0.14 19.85
C LYS A 68 -10.59 0.12 18.36
N ILE A 69 -10.81 -0.94 17.58
CA ILE A 69 -11.15 -0.84 16.17
C ILE A 69 -12.45 -0.04 16.11
N LYS A 70 -12.41 1.13 15.48
CA LYS A 70 -13.61 1.94 15.28
C LYS A 70 -14.58 1.17 14.38
N ALA A 71 -15.87 1.35 14.63
CA ALA A 71 -16.89 0.81 13.73
C ALA A 71 -16.74 1.46 12.36
N LEU A 72 -16.94 0.66 11.30
CA LEU A 72 -17.02 1.18 9.95
C LEU A 72 -18.25 2.09 9.82
N THR A 73 -18.10 3.20 9.12
CA THR A 73 -19.25 4.00 8.66
C THR A 73 -20.09 3.20 7.67
N LYS A 74 -21.31 3.66 7.37
CA LYS A 74 -22.21 2.96 6.43
C LYS A 74 -21.55 2.70 5.07
N ILE A 75 -20.93 3.72 4.48
CA ILE A 75 -20.26 3.62 3.17
C ILE A 75 -19.03 2.70 3.25
N GLU A 76 -18.23 2.78 4.33
CA GLU A 76 -17.10 1.86 4.52
C GLU A 76 -17.55 0.41 4.72
N SER A 77 -18.71 0.19 5.33
CA SER A 77 -19.31 -1.13 5.48
C SER A 77 -19.76 -1.70 4.12
N GLU A 78 -20.39 -0.89 3.28
CA GLU A 78 -20.77 -1.25 1.92
C GLU A 78 -19.54 -1.58 1.06
N LEU A 79 -18.51 -0.74 1.12
CA LEU A 79 -17.21 -1.00 0.49
C LEU A 79 -16.60 -2.32 0.99
N PHE A 80 -16.61 -2.55 2.30
CA PHE A 80 -16.08 -3.77 2.89
C PHE A 80 -16.84 -5.02 2.43
N GLN A 81 -18.18 -4.96 2.41
CA GLN A 81 -19.02 -6.06 1.91
C GLN A 81 -18.79 -6.32 0.42
N LEU A 82 -18.62 -5.27 -0.39
CA LEU A 82 -18.27 -5.39 -1.80
C LEU A 82 -16.97 -6.17 -1.97
N LEU A 83 -15.91 -5.80 -1.24
CA LEU A 83 -14.62 -6.50 -1.30
C LEU A 83 -14.77 -7.98 -0.95
N LEU A 84 -15.53 -8.31 0.10
CA LEU A 84 -15.78 -9.70 0.49
C LEU A 84 -16.59 -10.47 -0.56
N LYS A 85 -17.62 -9.85 -1.13
CA LYS A 85 -18.47 -10.44 -2.19
C LYS A 85 -17.62 -10.85 -3.40
N TYR A 86 -16.65 -10.03 -3.77
CA TYR A 86 -15.71 -10.30 -4.87
C TYR A 86 -14.46 -11.09 -4.45
N LYS A 87 -14.42 -11.63 -3.22
CA LYS A 87 -13.29 -12.40 -2.65
C LYS A 87 -11.96 -11.63 -2.68
N ILE A 88 -12.03 -10.32 -2.56
CA ILE A 88 -10.86 -9.43 -2.49
C ILE A 88 -10.48 -9.24 -1.02
N ASN A 89 -9.26 -9.64 -0.66
CA ASN A 89 -8.73 -9.42 0.68
C ASN A 89 -8.48 -7.90 0.90
N PRO A 90 -9.14 -7.24 1.88
CA PRO A 90 -9.00 -5.81 2.12
C PRO A 90 -7.56 -5.36 2.43
N SER A 91 -6.76 -6.18 3.12
CA SER A 91 -5.36 -5.88 3.41
C SER A 91 -4.51 -5.89 2.13
N THR A 92 -4.73 -6.89 1.27
CA THR A 92 -4.03 -7.00 -0.02
C THR A 92 -4.44 -5.87 -0.96
N ALA A 93 -5.74 -5.59 -1.08
CA ALA A 93 -6.27 -4.51 -1.90
C ALA A 93 -5.71 -3.14 -1.49
N TYR A 94 -5.68 -2.86 -0.18
CA TYR A 94 -5.08 -1.63 0.34
C TYR A 94 -3.60 -1.49 -0.06
N ARG A 95 -2.80 -2.56 0.05
CA ARG A 95 -1.38 -2.54 -0.35
C ARG A 95 -1.21 -2.29 -1.85
N TRP A 96 -2.03 -2.92 -2.68
CA TRP A 96 -2.01 -2.70 -4.13
C TRP A 96 -2.38 -1.27 -4.50
N LEU A 97 -3.40 -0.69 -3.86
CA LEU A 97 -3.78 0.70 -4.07
C LEU A 97 -2.69 1.69 -3.64
N LEU A 98 -1.95 1.39 -2.57
CA LEU A 98 -0.76 2.19 -2.19
C LEU A 98 0.36 2.07 -3.22
N ALA A 99 0.57 0.90 -3.80
CA ALA A 99 1.63 0.67 -4.78
C ALA A 99 1.46 1.50 -6.05
N VAL A 100 0.22 1.79 -6.48
CA VAL A 100 -0.06 2.66 -7.64
C VAL A 100 0.26 4.13 -7.36
N ARG A 101 0.39 4.53 -6.10
CA ARG A 101 0.74 5.92 -5.71
C ARG A 101 2.24 6.14 -5.59
N ILE A 102 3.06 5.13 -5.87
CA ILE A 102 4.51 5.25 -5.88
C ILE A 102 4.91 6.21 -7.03
N PRO A 103 5.93 7.09 -6.84
CA PRO A 103 6.47 7.92 -7.92
C PRO A 103 6.89 7.12 -9.16
N GLU A 104 6.68 7.71 -10.34
CA GLU A 104 6.88 7.04 -11.64
C GLU A 104 8.31 6.53 -11.86
N ASP A 105 9.31 7.26 -11.38
CA ASP A 105 10.71 6.86 -11.45
C ASP A 105 11.03 5.57 -10.66
N ILE A 106 10.32 5.36 -9.55
CA ILE A 106 10.40 4.12 -8.77
C ILE A 106 9.57 3.03 -9.44
N MET A 107 8.42 3.36 -10.02
CA MET A 107 7.59 2.40 -10.79
C MET A 107 8.36 1.84 -12.00
N ASP A 108 9.13 2.67 -12.70
CA ASP A 108 10.00 2.23 -13.79
C ASP A 108 11.08 1.27 -13.33
N SER A 109 11.61 1.46 -12.11
CA SER A 109 12.57 0.53 -11.50
C SER A 109 11.93 -0.83 -11.17
N VAL A 110 10.65 -0.84 -10.78
CA VAL A 110 9.87 -2.08 -10.58
C VAL A 110 9.64 -2.79 -11.91
N ARG A 111 9.23 -2.06 -12.95
CA ARG A 111 8.86 -2.62 -14.26
C ARG A 111 10.07 -3.10 -15.06
N ARG A 112 11.15 -2.32 -15.09
CA ARG A 112 12.31 -2.56 -15.98
C ARG A 112 13.47 -3.28 -15.29
N LYS A 113 13.71 -2.99 -14.01
CA LYS A 113 14.88 -3.52 -13.26
C LYS A 113 14.53 -4.69 -12.33
N GLY A 114 13.29 -5.19 -12.38
CA GLY A 114 12.84 -6.31 -11.56
C GLY A 114 12.81 -6.02 -10.05
N MET A 115 12.74 -4.73 -9.66
CA MET A 115 12.70 -4.37 -8.25
C MET A 115 11.42 -4.89 -7.58
N ASN A 116 11.55 -5.50 -6.41
CA ASN A 116 10.41 -5.96 -5.62
C ASN A 116 9.54 -4.77 -5.18
N ILE A 117 8.22 -4.88 -5.39
CA ILE A 117 7.21 -3.87 -5.03
C ILE A 117 7.30 -3.47 -3.55
N SER A 118 7.59 -4.43 -2.65
CA SER A 118 7.78 -4.14 -1.23
C SER A 118 8.95 -3.17 -1.00
N LYS A 119 10.06 -3.37 -1.72
CA LYS A 119 11.23 -2.49 -1.65
C LYS A 119 10.95 -1.13 -2.28
N ALA A 120 10.21 -1.10 -3.38
CA ALA A 120 9.77 0.14 -4.01
C ALA A 120 8.89 1.00 -3.08
N MET A 121 7.93 0.38 -2.37
CA MET A 121 7.11 1.05 -1.36
C MET A 121 7.95 1.61 -0.20
N GLU A 122 8.96 0.86 0.25
CA GLU A 122 9.89 1.30 1.30
C GLU A 122 10.69 2.54 0.86
N ILE A 123 11.27 2.52 -0.36
CA ILE A 123 12.01 3.66 -0.92
C ILE A 123 11.10 4.88 -1.08
N ALA A 124 9.89 4.70 -1.62
CA ALA A 124 8.93 5.78 -1.78
C ALA A 124 8.55 6.41 -0.43
N ARG A 125 8.33 5.56 0.59
CA ARG A 125 8.05 5.99 1.96
C ARG A 125 9.22 6.79 2.53
N ASN A 126 10.45 6.28 2.42
CA ASN A 126 11.65 6.94 2.91
C ASN A 126 11.87 8.30 2.24
N ARG A 127 11.65 8.42 0.92
CA ARG A 127 11.72 9.71 0.22
C ARG A 127 10.75 10.74 0.76
N LYS A 128 9.53 10.33 1.12
CA LYS A 128 8.55 11.23 1.73
C LYS A 128 9.06 11.73 3.09
N TYR A 129 9.54 10.83 3.95
CA TYR A 129 10.10 11.22 5.24
C TYR A 129 11.34 12.10 5.14
N VAL A 130 12.23 11.84 4.17
CA VAL A 130 13.42 12.68 3.95
C VAL A 130 13.02 14.06 3.45
N LYS A 131 11.98 14.17 2.60
CA LYS A 131 11.41 15.47 2.19
C LYS A 131 10.73 16.22 3.34
N ASP A 132 10.16 15.52 4.30
CA ASP A 132 9.48 16.14 5.44
C ASP A 132 10.44 16.39 6.62
N ASN A 133 11.65 15.83 6.60
CA ASN A 133 12.65 15.97 7.65
C ASN A 133 13.72 17.00 7.28
N LYS A 134 13.81 18.09 8.06
CA LYS A 134 14.76 19.20 7.88
C LYS A 134 16.22 18.72 7.77
N LEU A 135 16.58 17.71 8.57
CA LEU A 135 17.93 17.14 8.62
C LEU A 135 18.23 16.27 7.38
N GLY A 136 17.23 15.56 6.88
CA GLY A 136 17.33 14.78 5.64
C GLY A 136 17.48 15.67 4.40
N TRP A 137 16.76 16.79 4.34
CA TRP A 137 16.94 17.81 3.31
C TRP A 137 18.34 18.43 3.33
N GLN A 138 18.85 18.78 4.51
CA GLN A 138 20.19 19.35 4.68
C GLN A 138 21.29 18.39 4.20
N MET A 139 21.16 17.10 4.48
CA MET A 139 22.10 16.10 3.94
C MET A 139 22.01 15.99 2.42
N ILE A 140 20.80 15.98 1.84
CA ILE A 140 20.64 15.94 0.37
C ILE A 140 21.21 17.20 -0.29
N SER A 141 21.01 18.39 0.28
CA SER A 141 21.56 19.63 -0.28
C SER A 141 23.08 19.62 -0.26
N MET A 142 23.69 19.20 0.85
CA MET A 142 25.16 19.09 0.94
C MET A 142 25.72 18.10 -0.08
N ILE A 143 25.11 16.93 -0.25
CA ILE A 143 25.55 15.94 -1.25
C ILE A 143 25.47 16.53 -2.66
N ARG A 144 24.40 17.27 -2.99
CA ARG A 144 24.25 17.89 -4.31
C ARG A 144 25.28 18.99 -4.57
N GLU A 145 25.67 19.75 -3.55
CA GLU A 145 26.77 20.70 -3.68
C GLU A 145 28.08 19.98 -3.97
N ILE A 146 28.44 18.96 -3.18
CA ILE A 146 29.69 18.21 -3.37
C ILE A 146 29.75 17.60 -4.78
N VAL A 147 28.65 17.00 -5.27
CA VAL A 147 28.58 16.42 -6.62
C VAL A 147 28.62 17.49 -7.73
N ARG A 148 28.24 18.74 -7.46
CA ARG A 148 28.38 19.85 -8.41
C ARG A 148 29.82 20.38 -8.50
N TRP A 149 30.58 20.21 -7.43
CA TRP A 149 31.98 20.64 -7.33
C TRP A 149 32.97 19.58 -7.81
N LEU A 150 32.52 18.33 -7.96
CA LEU A 150 33.24 17.23 -8.62
C LEU A 150 32.92 17.18 -10.11
#